data_AF-A0A8T4EFC1-F1
#
_entry.id   AF-A0A8T4EFC1-F1
#
_cell.length_a   1.000
_cell.length_b   1.000
_cell.length_c   1.000
_cell.angle_alpha   90.00
_cell.angle_beta   90.00
_cell.angle_gamma   90.00
#
_symmetry.space_group_name_H-M   'P 1'
#
loop_
_entity.id
_entity.type
_entity.pdbx_description
1 polymer ?
#
loop_
_entity_poly.entity_id
_entity_poly.type
_entity_poly.pdbx_seq_one_letter_code
_entity_poly.pdbx_strand_id
1 'polypeptide(L)' 'MSSNRRKSPWAYNEPELQCPNCKSTRINRVVNIWAMRQGIQMFKCAVCGKKFYDRDVDDYQPTFER' A
#
# COMPACT_ATOMS: atom_id res chain seq x y z
N MET A 1 5.28 -12.24 -9.63
CA MET A 1 4.39 -12.03 -8.47
C MET A 1 3.18 -12.93 -8.66
N SER A 2 2.84 -13.79 -7.68
CA SER A 2 1.77 -14.79 -7.82
C SER A 2 0.43 -14.10 -8.13
N SER A 3 -0.21 -14.51 -9.22
CA SER A 3 -1.51 -14.03 -9.71
C SER A 3 -2.64 -14.14 -8.66
N ASN A 4 -2.46 -14.98 -7.65
CA ASN A 4 -3.44 -15.22 -6.59
C ASN A 4 -3.53 -14.11 -5.54
N ARG A 5 -2.57 -13.17 -5.43
CA ARG A 5 -2.68 -12.04 -4.50
C ARG A 5 -3.85 -11.11 -4.80
N ARG A 6 -4.26 -11.02 -6.07
CA ARG A 6 -5.39 -10.18 -6.52
C ARG A 6 -6.76 -10.67 -6.03
N LYS A 7 -6.85 -11.89 -5.49
CA LYS A 7 -8.11 -12.48 -4.98
C LYS A 7 -8.31 -12.29 -3.48
N SER A 8 -7.38 -11.63 -2.78
CA SER A 8 -7.57 -11.32 -1.37
C SER A 8 -8.62 -10.20 -1.23
N PRO A 9 -9.56 -10.26 -0.28
CA PRO A 9 -10.41 -9.12 0.08
C PRO A 9 -9.61 -7.89 0.52
N TRP A 10 -8.33 -8.10 0.85
CA TRP A 10 -7.33 -7.10 1.25
C TRP A 10 -6.33 -6.82 0.10
N ALA A 11 -6.65 -7.22 -1.13
CA ALA A 11 -5.84 -6.98 -2.32
C ALA A 11 -6.01 -5.52 -2.74
N TYR A 12 -5.13 -4.67 -2.22
CA TYR A 12 -4.97 -3.31 -2.73
C TYR A 12 -4.55 -3.31 -4.21
N ASN A 13 -5.11 -2.38 -4.97
CA ASN A 13 -4.65 -2.06 -6.32
C ASN A 13 -3.26 -1.39 -6.26
N GLU A 14 -2.22 -2.22 -6.27
CA GLU A 14 -0.82 -1.79 -6.38
C GLU A 14 -0.43 -0.89 -7.58
N PRO A 15 -1.13 -0.84 -8.75
CA PRO A 15 -0.59 -0.12 -9.91
C PRO A 15 -0.63 1.41 -9.82
N GLU A 16 -1.38 2.01 -8.87
CA GLU A 16 -1.54 3.47 -8.81
C GLU A 16 -0.65 4.14 -7.75
N LEU A 17 -0.01 3.37 -6.88
CA LEU A 17 0.80 3.93 -5.81
C LEU A 17 2.07 4.60 -6.37
N GLN A 18 2.22 5.89 -6.10
CA GLN A 18 3.43 6.64 -6.42
C GLN A 18 4.03 7.28 -5.18
N CYS A 19 5.35 7.31 -5.10
CA CYS A 19 6.00 7.98 -4.00
C CYS A 19 5.79 9.50 -4.11
N PRO A 20 5.26 10.18 -3.08
CA PRO A 20 4.98 11.62 -3.15
C PRO A 20 6.25 12.47 -3.32
N ASN A 21 7.42 11.94 -2.96
CA ASN A 21 8.68 12.66 -3.01
C ASN A 21 9.45 12.49 -4.33
N CYS A 22 9.32 11.35 -5.00
CA CYS A 22 10.13 11.03 -6.20
C CYS A 22 9.34 10.44 -7.36
N LYS A 23 8.01 10.31 -7.21
CA LYS A 23 7.05 9.77 -8.19
C LYS A 23 7.36 8.36 -8.68
N SER A 24 8.28 7.65 -8.02
CA SER A 24 8.60 6.27 -8.34
C SER A 24 7.45 5.35 -7.95
N THR A 25 7.15 4.38 -8.81
CA THR A 25 6.23 3.26 -8.58
C THR A 25 6.86 2.10 -7.82
N ARG A 26 8.18 2.13 -7.58
CA ARG A 26 8.90 1.09 -6.83
C ARG A 26 8.69 1.28 -5.34
N ILE A 27 7.63 0.71 -4.81
CA ILE A 27 7.19 0.91 -3.44
C ILE A 27 6.93 -0.44 -2.78
N ASN A 28 7.38 -0.56 -1.53
CA ASN A 28 7.20 -1.75 -0.72
C ASN A 28 6.28 -1.44 0.46
N ARG A 29 5.41 -2.39 0.81
CA ARG A 29 4.65 -2.34 2.06
C ARG A 29 5.59 -2.58 3.23
N VAL A 30 5.37 -1.84 4.31
CA VAL A 30 6.15 -1.99 5.55
C VAL A 30 5.20 -2.12 6.73
N VAL A 31 5.55 -3.04 7.62
CA VAL A 31 4.86 -3.23 8.89
C VAL A 31 5.27 -2.10 9.83
N ASN A 32 4.29 -1.38 10.35
CA ASN A 32 4.48 -0.38 11.39
C ASN A 32 3.42 -0.59 12.46
N ILE A 33 3.85 -0.78 13.72
CA ILE A 33 2.97 -1.12 14.84
C ILE A 33 1.95 0.00 15.13
N TRP A 34 2.39 1.26 15.08
CA TRP A 34 1.50 2.40 15.30
C TRP A 34 0.44 2.50 14.20
N ALA A 35 0.87 2.33 12.94
CA ALA A 35 -0.04 2.38 11.79
C ALA A 35 -1.04 1.22 11.80
N MET A 36 -0.58 0.00 12.11
CA MET A 36 -1.46 -1.17 12.25
C MET A 36 -2.53 -0.99 13.32
N ARG A 37 -2.21 -0.37 14.46
CA ARG A 37 -3.19 -0.07 15.51
C ARG A 37 -4.27 0.91 15.06
N GLN A 38 -3.98 1.73 14.06
CA GLN A 38 -4.90 2.72 13.49
C GLN A 38 -5.59 2.22 12.22
N GLY A 39 -5.28 1.00 11.75
CA GLY A 39 -5.74 0.55 10.44
C GLY A 39 -5.13 1.38 9.32
N ILE A 40 -3.82 1.59 9.35
CA ILE A 40 -3.03 2.29 8.32
C ILE A 40 -1.91 1.36 7.82
N GLN A 41 -1.81 1.17 6.52
CA GLN A 41 -0.76 0.47 5.79
C GLN A 41 0.33 1.46 5.38
N MET A 42 1.48 1.36 6.04
CA MET A 42 2.65 2.14 5.62
C MET A 42 3.33 1.56 4.39
N PHE A 43 3.94 2.46 3.63
CA PHE A 43 4.74 2.20 2.45
C PHE A 43 6.14 2.78 2.58
N LYS A 44 7.11 2.17 1.90
CA LYS A 44 8.48 2.65 1.79
C LYS A 44 8.89 2.65 0.32
N CYS A 45 9.32 3.81 -0.18
CA CYS A 45 9.87 3.90 -1.53
C CYS A 45 11.23 3.21 -1.60
N ALA A 46 11.44 2.35 -2.60
CA ALA A 46 12.71 1.68 -2.83
C ALA A 46 13.78 2.61 -3.43
N VAL A 47 13.37 3.73 -4.07
CA VAL A 47 14.28 4.69 -4.71
C VAL A 47 14.77 5.75 -3.72
N CYS A 48 13.85 6.47 -3.06
CA CYS A 48 14.24 7.53 -2.12
C CYS A 48 14.28 7.10 -0.65
N GLY A 49 13.87 5.87 -0.33
CA GLY A 49 13.90 5.33 1.04
C GLY A 49 12.85 5.89 2.00
N LYS A 50 12.13 6.96 1.61
CA LYS A 50 11.11 7.60 2.47
C LYS A 50 9.94 6.68 2.73
N LYS A 51 9.45 6.73 3.97
CA LYS A 51 8.21 6.09 4.40
C LYS A 51 7.05 7.08 4.24
N PHE A 52 5.90 6.59 3.81
CA PHE A 52 4.68 7.38 3.66
C PHE A 52 3.46 6.46 3.79
N TYR A 53 2.27 7.05 3.94
CA TYR A 53 0.98 6.39 3.82
C TYR A 53 0.14 7.22 2.85
N ASP A 54 -0.83 6.62 2.19
CA ASP A 54 -1.67 7.27 1.19
C ASP A 54 -3.12 6.91 1.47
N ARG A 55 -3.94 7.90 1.88
CA ARG A 55 -5.30 7.63 2.38
C ARG A 55 -6.21 7.00 1.32
N ASP A 56 -6.08 7.40 0.06
CA ASP A 56 -6.94 6.92 -1.03
C ASP A 56 -6.64 5.44 -1.38
N VAL A 57 -5.48 4.97 -0.93
CA VAL A 57 -4.96 3.62 -1.10
C VAL A 57 -5.21 2.75 0.13
N ASP A 58 -5.33 3.39 1.27
CA ASP A 58 -5.13 2.83 2.60
C ASP A 58 -6.40 2.85 3.45
N ASP A 59 -7.48 3.43 2.92
CA ASP A 59 -8.80 3.02 3.33
C ASP A 59 -8.86 1.51 3.13
N TYR A 60 -8.96 0.78 4.24
CA TYR A 60 -9.36 -0.61 4.31
C TYR A 60 -10.78 -0.77 3.76
N GLN A 61 -11.04 -0.29 2.55
CA GLN A 61 -12.20 -0.59 1.74
C GLN A 61 -11.94 -1.99 1.18
N PRO A 62 -12.56 -3.03 1.75
CA PRO A 62 -12.48 -4.34 1.14
C PRO A 62 -12.94 -4.20 -0.32
N THR A 63 -12.05 -4.51 -1.25
CA THR A 63 -12.32 -4.43 -2.71
C THR A 63 -13.18 -5.59 -3.20
N PHE A 64 -13.93 -6.23 -2.30
CA PHE A 64 -14.78 -7.35 -2.61
C PHE A 64 -16.13 -6.85 -3.15
N GLU A 65 -16.30 -6.90 -4.46
CA GLU A 65 -17.62 -6.90 -5.08
C GLU A 65 -18.27 -8.27 -4.87
N ARG A 66 -19.52 -8.27 -4.42
CA ARG A 66 -20.31 -9.46 -4.04
C ARG A 66 -20.76 -10.26 -5.27
#